data_AF-A0A173XS28-F1
#
_entry.id   AF-A0A173XS28-F1
#
_cell.length_a   1.000
_cell.length_b   1.000
_cell.length_c   1.000
_cell.angle_alpha   90.00
_cell.angle_beta   90.00
_cell.angle_gamma   90.00
#
_symmetry.space_group_name_H-M   'P 1'
#
loop_
_entity.id
_entity.type
_entity.pdbx_description
1 polymer ?
#
loop_
_entity_poly.entity_id
_entity_poly.type
_entity_poly.pdbx_seq_one_letter_code
_entity_poly.pdbx_strand_id
1 'polypeptide(L)'
;MKCKYSKNRSDKEKFKHISDNDKNALELLHLQLIFIYIYMMSDVFLFIGTIESINICYGKKEDNNPILLLEQGQILALIANIINNYITSTRYSQLSERYNEEEISLEPEFLVKQASILSIILYSLNVIAVSKQYEASLVINIFKCDKNSINLLFLQAVCFLMRFYGDYFLLRSTLKSIDLIRSKYDKSIKKIYNPDIDAVIAAEFYVLQRGVLYDIGCIALVTLINNGTELEKELLLPAQQTLVIANIIGVIANITVLIAFIKIYNRNENEPIFGR
;
A
#
# COMPACT_ATOMS: atom_id res chain seq x y z
N MET A 1 40.71 51.04 -4.11
CA MET A 1 40.35 49.61 -4.16
C MET A 1 40.42 49.04 -2.74
N LYS A 2 39.27 48.84 -2.08
CA LYS A 2 39.17 48.10 -0.81
C LYS A 2 37.94 47.20 -0.92
N CYS A 3 38.14 45.98 -1.38
CA CYS A 3 37.11 44.94 -1.31
C CYS A 3 36.85 44.63 0.16
N LYS A 4 35.74 45.13 0.70
CA LYS A 4 35.14 44.56 1.90
C LYS A 4 34.63 43.17 1.51
N TYR A 5 35.35 42.13 1.93
CA TYR A 5 34.78 40.80 2.04
C TYR A 5 33.56 40.91 2.96
N SER A 6 32.36 40.96 2.38
CA SER A 6 31.15 40.69 3.14
C SER A 6 31.28 39.24 3.63
N LYS A 7 31.53 39.10 4.93
CA LYS A 7 31.36 37.85 5.66
C LYS A 7 30.09 37.18 5.13
N ASN A 8 30.25 35.97 4.59
CA ASN A 8 29.18 35.01 4.45
C ASN A 8 28.41 34.98 5.77
N ARG A 9 27.27 35.70 5.82
CA ARG A 9 26.21 35.40 6.76
C ARG A 9 25.69 34.05 6.33
N SER A 10 26.32 33.02 6.90
CA SER A 10 25.75 31.73 7.17
C SER A 10 24.34 31.54 6.61
N ASP A 11 24.25 30.91 5.45
CA ASP A 11 23.05 30.18 5.02
C ASP A 11 22.65 29.08 6.03
N LYS A 12 23.42 28.91 7.12
CA LYS A 12 23.10 28.10 8.31
C LYS A 12 22.08 28.72 9.27
N GLU A 13 21.64 29.98 9.11
CA GLU A 13 20.72 30.65 10.06
C GLU A 13 19.26 30.79 9.57
N LYS A 14 18.83 30.06 8.53
CA LYS A 14 17.44 30.17 8.01
C LYS A 14 16.44 29.14 8.52
N PHE A 15 16.86 28.11 9.24
CA PHE A 15 15.91 27.25 9.94
C PHE A 15 15.78 27.72 11.39
N LYS A 16 14.64 28.35 11.71
CA LYS A 16 14.15 28.42 13.09
C LYS A 16 14.24 27.01 13.72
N HIS A 17 14.54 26.91 15.01
CA HIS A 17 14.48 25.67 15.77
C HIS A 17 13.16 24.93 15.47
N ILE A 18 13.24 23.81 14.74
CA ILE A 18 12.10 22.92 14.51
C ILE A 18 11.75 22.27 15.84
N SER A 19 10.47 22.20 16.19
CA SER A 19 10.02 21.53 17.41
C SER A 19 10.36 20.03 17.36
N ASP A 20 10.68 19.41 18.50
CA ASP A 20 10.96 17.97 18.53
C ASP A 20 9.79 17.14 17.99
N ASN A 21 8.56 17.60 18.20
CA ASN A 21 7.35 16.98 17.65
C ASN A 21 7.31 17.02 16.12
N ASP A 22 7.57 18.18 15.51
CA ASP A 22 7.61 18.29 14.05
C ASP A 22 8.79 17.53 13.45
N LYS A 23 9.92 17.44 14.16
CA LYS A 23 11.07 16.62 13.76
C LYS A 23 10.70 15.12 13.74
N ASN A 24 10.08 14.62 14.81
CA ASN A 24 9.62 13.23 14.89
C ASN A 24 8.57 12.92 13.82
N ALA A 25 7.63 13.84 13.56
CA ALA A 25 6.64 13.68 12.50
C ALA A 25 7.29 13.63 11.11
N LEU A 26 8.29 14.47 10.83
CA LEU A 26 9.05 14.43 9.58
C LEU A 26 9.82 13.11 9.43
N GLU A 27 10.43 12.58 10.49
CA GLU A 27 11.10 11.29 10.46
C GLU A 27 10.13 10.15 10.08
N LEU A 28 8.92 10.13 10.65
CA LEU A 28 7.88 9.18 10.29
C LEU A 28 7.41 9.35 8.84
N LEU A 29 7.23 10.59 8.36
CA LEU A 29 6.86 10.87 6.96
C LEU A 29 7.97 10.46 5.99
N HIS A 30 9.24 10.57 6.36
CA HIS A 30 10.35 10.07 5.56
C HIS A 30 10.37 8.55 5.47
N LEU A 31 10.13 7.85 6.58
CA LEU A 31 9.88 6.39 6.54
C LEU A 31 8.65 6.06 5.69
N GLN A 32 7.64 6.93 5.71
CA GLN A 32 6.45 6.78 4.90
C GLN A 32 6.76 6.77 3.40
N LEU A 33 7.61 7.69 2.94
CA LEU A 33 8.10 7.70 1.56
C LEU A 33 8.78 6.38 1.19
N ILE A 34 9.64 5.85 2.07
CA ILE A 34 10.33 4.58 1.83
C ILE A 34 9.33 3.44 1.66
N PHE A 35 8.34 3.34 2.56
CA PHE A 35 7.32 2.29 2.43
C PHE A 35 6.58 2.41 1.11
N ILE A 36 6.16 3.62 0.72
CA ILE A 36 5.36 3.84 -0.49
C ILE A 36 6.15 3.43 -1.73
N TYR A 37 7.45 3.74 -1.81
CA TYR A 37 8.28 3.27 -2.92
C TYR A 37 8.40 1.76 -3.00
N ILE A 38 8.58 1.06 -1.87
CA ILE A 38 8.61 -0.41 -1.84
C ILE A 38 7.28 -0.98 -2.32
N TYR A 39 6.17 -0.37 -1.92
CA TYR A 39 4.83 -0.80 -2.29
C TYR A 39 4.55 -0.56 -3.79
N MET A 40 4.92 0.60 -4.33
CA MET A 40 4.84 0.84 -5.78
C MET A 40 5.71 -0.14 -6.59
N MET A 41 6.87 -0.54 -6.08
CA MET A 41 7.67 -1.61 -6.70
C MET A 41 6.94 -2.96 -6.66
N SER A 42 6.31 -3.31 -5.53
CA SER A 42 5.45 -4.50 -5.45
C SER A 42 4.39 -4.50 -6.56
N ASP A 43 3.70 -3.38 -6.77
CA ASP A 43 2.64 -3.24 -7.77
C ASP A 43 3.16 -3.52 -9.19
N VAL A 44 4.35 -3.02 -9.51
CA VAL A 44 5.00 -3.27 -10.80
C VAL A 44 5.28 -4.76 -10.99
N PHE A 45 5.82 -5.45 -9.97
CA PHE A 45 6.09 -6.90 -10.06
C PHE A 45 4.80 -7.71 -10.23
N LEU A 46 3.76 -7.38 -9.46
CA LEU A 46 2.47 -8.05 -9.57
C LEU A 46 1.81 -7.82 -10.94
N PHE A 47 1.89 -6.60 -11.46
CA PHE A 47 1.40 -6.26 -12.79
C PHE A 47 2.14 -7.05 -13.87
N ILE A 48 3.48 -6.98 -13.88
CA ILE A 48 4.29 -7.67 -14.90
C ILE A 48 4.06 -9.20 -14.83
N GLY A 49 4.09 -9.80 -13.65
CA GLY A 49 3.81 -11.24 -13.50
C GLY A 49 2.42 -11.62 -14.02
N THR A 50 1.42 -10.74 -13.85
CA THR A 50 0.09 -10.99 -14.41
C THR A 50 0.08 -10.87 -15.95
N ILE A 51 0.78 -9.88 -16.51
CA ILE A 51 0.91 -9.72 -17.97
C ILE A 51 1.66 -10.89 -18.61
N GLU A 52 2.74 -11.37 -17.99
CA GLU A 52 3.47 -12.55 -18.45
C GLU A 52 2.59 -13.81 -18.39
N SER A 53 1.78 -13.96 -17.34
CA SER A 53 0.78 -15.04 -17.26
C SER A 53 -0.21 -15.00 -18.44
N ILE A 54 -0.65 -13.81 -18.85
CA ILE A 54 -1.50 -13.62 -20.03
C ILE A 54 -0.76 -13.97 -21.31
N ASN A 55 0.50 -13.54 -21.45
CA ASN A 55 1.33 -13.83 -22.63
C ASN A 55 1.55 -15.33 -22.83
N ILE A 56 1.77 -16.09 -21.75
CA ILE A 56 1.83 -17.56 -21.78
C ILE A 56 0.55 -18.13 -22.38
N CYS A 57 -0.61 -17.60 -21.99
CA CYS A 57 -1.89 -18.04 -22.55
C CYS A 57 -2.09 -17.69 -24.03
N TYR A 58 -1.39 -16.69 -24.55
CA TYR A 58 -1.32 -16.40 -25.99
C TYR A 58 -0.20 -17.17 -26.72
N GLY A 59 0.44 -18.14 -26.07
CA GLY A 59 1.46 -18.99 -26.67
C GLY A 59 2.82 -18.29 -26.85
N LYS A 60 3.04 -17.14 -26.21
CA LYS A 60 4.37 -16.53 -26.16
C LYS A 60 5.25 -17.30 -25.19
N LYS A 61 6.52 -17.49 -25.56
CA LYS A 61 7.53 -18.01 -24.64
C LYS A 61 7.95 -16.89 -23.71
N GLU A 62 7.82 -17.13 -22.41
CA GLU A 62 8.40 -16.30 -21.37
C GLU A 62 9.62 -17.04 -20.80
N ASP A 63 10.69 -16.30 -20.50
CA ASP A 63 11.95 -16.89 -20.04
C ASP A 63 11.86 -17.42 -18.60
N ASN A 64 10.90 -16.90 -17.82
CA ASN A 64 10.72 -17.25 -16.40
C ASN A 64 9.26 -17.60 -16.10
N ASN A 65 9.07 -18.33 -14.99
CA ASN A 65 7.74 -18.60 -14.45
C ASN A 65 7.17 -17.30 -13.83
N PRO A 66 6.06 -16.76 -14.35
CA PRO A 66 5.55 -15.46 -13.92
C PRO A 66 5.07 -15.45 -12.46
N ILE A 67 4.80 -16.62 -11.87
CA ILE A 67 4.43 -16.73 -10.46
C ILE A 67 5.58 -16.27 -9.56
N LEU A 68 6.84 -16.39 -10.00
CA LEU A 68 7.99 -15.88 -9.25
C LEU A 68 7.93 -14.35 -9.10
N LEU A 69 7.51 -13.63 -10.15
CA LEU A 69 7.29 -12.19 -10.07
C LEU A 69 6.11 -11.86 -9.17
N LEU A 70 5.03 -12.66 -9.23
CA LEU A 70 3.91 -12.50 -8.31
C LEU A 70 4.35 -12.68 -6.85
N GLU A 71 5.17 -13.70 -6.57
CA GLU A 71 5.69 -13.98 -5.22
C GLU A 71 6.56 -12.83 -4.72
N GLN A 72 7.53 -12.38 -5.53
CA GLN A 72 8.39 -11.25 -5.22
C GLN A 72 7.57 -9.97 -4.96
N GLY A 73 6.53 -9.73 -5.75
CA GLY A 73 5.57 -8.67 -5.52
C GLY A 73 4.89 -8.79 -4.15
N GLN A 74 4.37 -9.96 -3.77
CA GLN A 74 3.74 -10.14 -2.45
C GLN A 74 4.73 -9.97 -1.29
N ILE A 75 5.98 -10.41 -1.44
CA ILE A 75 7.03 -10.23 -0.42
C ILE A 75 7.33 -8.74 -0.22
N LEU A 76 7.49 -7.97 -1.29
CA LEU A 76 7.69 -6.53 -1.21
C LEU A 76 6.51 -5.84 -0.53
N ALA A 77 5.28 -6.25 -0.86
CA ALA A 77 4.08 -5.73 -0.20
C ALA A 77 4.04 -6.03 1.30
N LEU A 78 4.47 -7.23 1.71
CA LEU A 78 4.58 -7.60 3.12
C LEU A 78 5.60 -6.72 3.85
N ILE A 79 6.80 -6.55 3.28
CA ILE A 79 7.86 -5.71 3.85
C ILE A 79 7.36 -4.26 4.01
N ALA A 80 6.72 -3.70 2.99
CA ALA A 80 6.15 -2.36 3.06
C ALA A 80 5.12 -2.22 4.18
N ASN A 81 4.27 -3.23 4.40
CA ASN A 81 3.25 -3.19 5.45
C ASN A 81 3.82 -3.39 6.87
N ILE A 82 4.94 -4.08 7.02
CA ILE A 82 5.68 -4.12 8.30
C ILE A 82 6.19 -2.71 8.65
N ILE A 83 6.76 -1.99 7.67
CA ILE A 83 7.20 -0.61 7.86
C ILE A 83 6.01 0.31 8.16
N ASN A 84 4.91 0.18 7.41
CA ASN A 84 3.69 0.95 7.65
C ASN A 84 3.11 0.71 9.06
N ASN A 85 3.12 -0.54 9.55
CA ASN A 85 2.68 -0.84 10.90
C ASN A 85 3.58 -0.19 11.97
N TYR A 86 4.90 -0.16 11.75
CA TYR A 86 5.81 0.56 12.63
C TYR A 86 5.49 2.07 12.66
N ILE A 87 5.29 2.68 11.49
CA ILE A 87 4.96 4.11 11.36
C ILE A 87 3.65 4.43 12.11
N THR A 88 2.59 3.69 11.79
CA THR A 88 1.24 3.93 12.32
C THR A 88 1.15 3.63 13.82
N SER A 89 1.84 2.59 14.30
CA SER A 89 1.91 2.29 15.74
C SER A 89 2.70 3.34 16.52
N THR A 90 3.84 3.78 15.98
CA THR A 90 4.66 4.84 16.59
C THR A 90 3.88 6.15 16.65
N ARG A 91 3.21 6.49 15.55
CA ARG A 91 2.39 7.70 15.46
C ARG A 91 1.24 7.68 16.47
N TYR A 92 0.55 6.55 16.60
CA TYR A 92 -0.51 6.39 17.59
C TYR A 92 0.01 6.58 19.01
N SER A 93 1.16 5.98 19.35
CA SER A 93 1.79 6.14 20.68
C SER A 93 2.09 7.60 20.99
N GLN A 94 2.76 8.30 20.06
CA GLN A 94 3.11 9.71 20.20
C GLN A 94 1.88 10.61 20.41
N LEU A 95 0.79 10.32 19.71
CA LEU A 95 -0.46 11.06 19.87
C LEU A 95 -1.14 10.76 21.20
N SER A 96 -1.15 9.50 21.63
CA SER A 96 -1.76 9.09 22.90
C SER A 96 -1.04 9.63 24.14
N GLU A 97 0.27 9.86 24.04
CA GLU A 97 1.05 10.52 25.10
C GLU A 97 0.80 12.03 25.16
N ARG A 98 0.37 12.63 24.05
CA ARG A 98 0.25 14.09 23.89
C ARG A 98 -1.14 14.62 24.18
N TYR A 99 -2.18 13.85 23.83
CA TYR A 99 -3.57 14.27 23.93
C TYR A 99 -4.32 13.35 24.88
N ASN A 100 -5.11 13.94 25.78
CA ASN A 100 -6.11 13.20 26.54
C ASN A 100 -7.37 12.99 25.69
N GLU A 101 -8.12 11.90 25.90
CA GLU A 101 -9.33 11.57 25.12
C GLU A 101 -10.41 12.67 25.15
N GLU A 102 -10.41 13.50 26.19
CA GLU A 102 -11.32 14.65 26.33
C GLU A 102 -10.98 15.81 25.35
N GLU A 103 -9.74 15.87 24.83
CA GLU A 103 -9.29 16.93 23.94
C GLU A 103 -9.53 16.58 22.46
N ILE A 104 -9.15 15.36 22.06
CA ILE A 104 -9.31 14.81 20.70
C ILE A 104 -9.46 13.29 20.80
N SER A 105 -10.48 12.74 20.15
CA SER A 105 -10.60 11.30 19.97
C SER A 105 -9.45 10.78 19.09
N LEU A 106 -8.75 9.70 19.46
CA LEU A 106 -7.71 9.07 18.62
C LEU A 106 -8.23 7.83 17.86
N GLU A 107 -9.55 7.71 17.74
CA GLU A 107 -10.20 6.56 17.09
C GLU A 107 -9.72 6.33 15.63
N PRO A 108 -9.63 7.34 14.74
CA PRO A 108 -9.15 7.14 13.38
C PRO A 108 -7.70 6.64 13.32
N GLU A 109 -6.81 7.19 14.15
CA GLU A 109 -5.41 6.75 14.21
C GLU A 109 -5.30 5.31 14.72
N PHE A 110 -6.15 4.93 15.68
CA PHE A 110 -6.29 3.55 16.12
C PHE A 110 -6.78 2.64 14.98
N LEU A 111 -7.79 3.07 14.20
CA LEU A 111 -8.29 2.32 13.05
C LEU A 111 -7.22 2.14 11.98
N VAL A 112 -6.43 3.17 11.66
CA VAL A 112 -5.28 3.06 10.73
C VAL A 112 -4.28 2.03 11.25
N LYS A 113 -3.94 2.07 12.54
CA LYS A 113 -3.05 1.08 13.17
C LYS A 113 -3.62 -0.34 13.04
N GLN A 114 -4.89 -0.55 13.37
CA GLN A 114 -5.52 -1.88 13.24
C GLN A 114 -5.51 -2.38 11.80
N ALA A 115 -5.85 -1.52 10.85
CA ALA A 115 -5.82 -1.87 9.44
C ALA A 115 -4.40 -2.24 8.95
N SER A 116 -3.36 -1.58 9.46
CA SER A 116 -1.97 -1.95 9.12
C SER A 116 -1.60 -3.38 9.57
N ILE A 117 -2.13 -3.84 10.71
CA ILE A 117 -1.94 -5.22 11.19
C ILE A 117 -2.66 -6.20 10.26
N LEU A 118 -3.91 -5.89 9.89
CA LEU A 118 -4.67 -6.71 8.95
C LEU A 118 -3.98 -6.79 7.58
N SER A 119 -3.37 -5.70 7.11
CA SER A 119 -2.60 -5.70 5.87
C SER A 119 -1.36 -6.60 5.95
N ILE A 120 -0.67 -6.68 7.09
CA ILE A 120 0.42 -7.67 7.29
C ILE A 120 -0.11 -9.09 7.16
N ILE A 121 -1.26 -9.39 7.78
CA ILE A 121 -1.87 -10.73 7.70
C ILE A 121 -2.26 -11.06 6.25
N LEU A 122 -2.92 -10.13 5.56
CA LEU A 122 -3.26 -10.23 4.13
C LEU A 122 -2.03 -10.62 3.30
N TYR A 123 -0.93 -9.88 3.40
CA TYR A 123 0.23 -10.12 2.55
C TYR A 123 1.03 -11.36 2.97
N SER A 124 1.03 -11.71 4.25
CA SER A 124 1.59 -12.99 4.71
C SER A 124 0.86 -14.18 4.08
N LEU A 125 -0.48 -14.12 4.05
CA LEU A 125 -1.30 -15.16 3.41
C LEU A 125 -1.12 -15.18 1.89
N ASN A 126 -1.03 -14.02 1.24
CA ASN A 126 -0.77 -13.97 -0.20
C ASN A 126 0.61 -14.57 -0.55
N VAL A 127 1.66 -14.28 0.22
CA VAL A 127 2.98 -14.92 0.03
C VAL A 127 2.83 -16.43 0.13
N ILE A 128 2.25 -16.96 1.21
CA ILE A 128 2.03 -18.40 1.39
C ILE A 128 1.29 -19.03 0.21
N ALA A 129 0.22 -18.38 -0.25
CA ALA A 129 -0.60 -18.92 -1.33
C ALA A 129 0.12 -18.90 -2.68
N VAL A 130 0.83 -17.81 -3.00
CA VAL A 130 1.57 -17.70 -4.27
C VAL A 130 2.77 -18.65 -4.28
N SER A 131 3.47 -18.85 -3.15
CA SER A 131 4.53 -19.86 -3.05
C SER A 131 3.99 -21.26 -3.33
N LYS A 132 2.80 -21.61 -2.81
CA LYS A 132 2.15 -22.90 -3.11
C LYS A 132 1.73 -23.00 -4.58
N GLN A 133 1.27 -21.92 -5.20
CA GLN A 133 1.00 -21.91 -6.64
C GLN A 133 2.27 -22.12 -7.46
N TYR A 134 3.40 -21.54 -7.02
CA TYR A 134 4.70 -21.74 -7.65
C TYR A 134 5.11 -23.21 -7.56
N GLU A 135 5.06 -23.83 -6.38
CA GLU A 135 5.34 -25.26 -6.21
C GLU A 135 4.46 -26.14 -7.11
N ALA A 136 3.14 -25.86 -7.16
CA ALA A 136 2.22 -26.58 -8.04
C ALA A 136 2.57 -26.41 -9.53
N SER A 137 3.03 -25.22 -9.93
CA SER A 137 3.38 -24.93 -11.32
C SER A 137 4.62 -25.68 -11.83
N LEU A 138 5.45 -26.21 -10.92
CA LEU A 138 6.56 -27.09 -11.28
C LEU A 138 6.08 -28.51 -11.63
N VAL A 139 4.86 -28.88 -11.22
CA VAL A 139 4.28 -30.21 -11.39
C VAL A 139 3.22 -30.22 -12.48
N ILE A 140 2.37 -29.19 -12.53
CA ILE A 140 1.24 -29.09 -13.46
C ILE A 140 1.25 -27.73 -14.17
N ASN A 141 0.64 -27.68 -15.36
CA ASN A 141 0.35 -26.38 -15.97
C ASN A 141 -0.83 -25.73 -15.25
N ILE A 142 -0.57 -24.68 -14.47
CA ILE A 142 -1.60 -23.99 -13.70
C ILE A 142 -2.34 -22.91 -14.52
N PHE A 143 -1.85 -22.56 -15.72
CA PHE A 143 -2.45 -21.53 -16.57
C PHE A 143 -3.56 -22.14 -17.42
N LYS A 144 -4.80 -21.94 -16.97
CA LYS A 144 -5.98 -22.20 -17.80
C LYS A 144 -6.13 -21.04 -18.79
N CYS A 145 -6.02 -21.34 -20.08
CA CYS A 145 -5.97 -20.33 -21.13
C CYS A 145 -7.27 -20.22 -21.94
N ASP A 146 -8.39 -20.53 -21.29
CA ASP A 146 -9.71 -20.21 -21.82
C ASP A 146 -10.01 -18.71 -21.69
N LYS A 147 -11.00 -18.25 -22.46
CA LYS A 147 -11.38 -16.83 -22.53
C LYS A 147 -11.72 -16.24 -21.15
N ASN A 148 -12.36 -17.00 -20.27
CA ASN A 148 -12.77 -16.49 -18.96
C ASN A 148 -11.57 -16.31 -18.05
N SER A 149 -10.67 -17.28 -18.01
CA SER A 149 -9.41 -17.19 -17.26
C SER A 149 -8.54 -16.02 -17.73
N ILE A 150 -8.42 -15.80 -19.04
CA ILE A 150 -7.67 -14.65 -19.59
C ILE A 150 -8.33 -13.32 -19.17
N ASN A 151 -9.66 -13.22 -19.22
CA ASN A 151 -10.37 -12.02 -18.78
C ASN A 151 -10.14 -11.74 -17.28
N LEU A 152 -10.13 -12.77 -16.43
CA LEU A 152 -9.83 -12.62 -15.01
C LEU A 152 -8.41 -12.10 -14.78
N LEU A 153 -7.42 -12.61 -15.53
CA LEU A 153 -6.05 -12.09 -15.48
C LEU A 153 -5.96 -10.62 -15.92
N PHE A 154 -6.69 -10.21 -16.96
CA PHE A 154 -6.75 -8.80 -17.35
C PHE A 154 -7.35 -7.93 -16.24
N LEU A 155 -8.44 -8.36 -15.60
CA LEU A 155 -9.01 -7.64 -14.47
C LEU A 155 -8.03 -7.55 -13.29
N GLN A 156 -7.32 -8.64 -12.99
CA GLN A 156 -6.28 -8.66 -11.97
C GLN A 156 -5.16 -7.66 -12.28
N ALA A 157 -4.70 -7.57 -13.53
CA ALA A 157 -3.68 -6.60 -13.94
C ALA A 157 -4.19 -5.15 -13.75
N VAL A 158 -5.44 -4.88 -14.10
CA VAL A 158 -6.07 -3.57 -13.86
C VAL A 158 -6.14 -3.24 -12.37
N CYS A 159 -6.43 -4.22 -11.49
CA CYS A 159 -6.41 -4.02 -10.04
C CYS A 159 -5.03 -3.59 -9.54
N PHE A 160 -3.95 -4.21 -10.03
CA PHE A 160 -2.60 -3.82 -9.65
C PHE A 160 -2.21 -2.43 -10.17
N LEU A 161 -2.69 -2.05 -11.36
CA LEU A 161 -2.52 -0.69 -11.86
C LEU A 161 -3.32 0.33 -11.02
N MET A 162 -4.55 0.00 -10.62
CA MET A 162 -5.34 0.84 -9.72
C MET A 162 -4.67 1.01 -8.36
N ARG A 163 -4.09 -0.08 -7.80
CA ARG A 163 -3.32 -0.02 -6.56
C ARG A 163 -2.12 0.93 -6.70
N PHE A 164 -1.43 0.89 -7.84
CA PHE A 164 -0.29 1.76 -8.11
C PHE A 164 -0.69 3.24 -8.14
N TYR A 165 -1.85 3.56 -8.72
CA TYR A 165 -2.40 4.91 -8.66
C TYR A 165 -2.79 5.31 -7.23
N GLY A 166 -3.35 4.40 -6.44
CA GLY A 166 -3.58 4.62 -5.01
C GLY A 166 -2.29 5.01 -4.28
N ASP A 167 -1.20 4.28 -4.52
CA ASP A 167 0.12 4.57 -3.94
C ASP A 167 0.70 5.91 -4.41
N TYR A 168 0.48 6.28 -5.67
CA TYR A 168 0.84 7.59 -6.18
C TYR A 168 0.09 8.71 -5.45
N PHE A 169 -1.21 8.55 -5.16
CA PHE A 169 -1.95 9.52 -4.36
C PHE A 169 -1.46 9.55 -2.91
N LEU A 170 -1.13 8.40 -2.33
CA LEU A 170 -0.56 8.34 -1.00
C LEU A 170 0.80 9.05 -0.93
N LEU A 171 1.66 8.89 -1.95
CA LEU A 171 2.91 9.63 -2.10
C LEU A 171 2.67 11.14 -2.12
N ARG A 172 1.70 11.62 -2.91
CA ARG A 172 1.35 13.04 -2.97
C ARG A 172 0.87 13.56 -1.62
N SER A 173 0.04 12.79 -0.94
CA SER A 173 -0.43 13.07 0.43
C SER A 173 0.75 13.21 1.41
N THR A 174 1.71 12.28 1.39
CA THR A 174 2.91 12.33 2.24
C THR A 174 3.77 13.56 1.93
N LEU A 175 4.00 13.87 0.65
CA LEU A 175 4.79 15.05 0.25
C LEU A 175 4.11 16.35 0.68
N LYS A 176 2.79 16.47 0.48
CA LYS A 176 2.01 17.61 0.98
C LYS A 176 2.08 17.73 2.50
N SER A 177 2.08 16.62 3.22
CA SER A 177 2.23 16.60 4.68
C SER A 177 3.59 17.14 5.12
N ILE A 178 4.67 16.78 4.41
CA ILE A 178 6.02 17.32 4.65
C ILE A 178 6.04 18.83 4.40
N ASP A 179 5.48 19.30 3.29
CA ASP A 179 5.43 20.73 2.95
C ASP A 179 4.59 21.52 3.98
N LEU A 180 3.50 20.95 4.47
CA LEU A 180 2.67 21.53 5.53
C LEU A 180 3.49 21.73 6.81
N ILE A 181 4.26 20.73 7.27
CA ILE A 181 5.14 20.89 8.43
C ILE A 181 6.23 21.94 8.17
N ARG A 182 6.90 21.88 7.00
CA ARG A 182 7.99 22.81 6.66
C ARG A 182 7.52 24.26 6.57
N SER A 183 6.29 24.50 6.13
CA SER A 183 5.72 25.85 5.99
C SER A 183 5.61 26.61 7.32
N LYS A 184 5.54 25.90 8.46
CA LYS A 184 5.59 26.49 9.81
C LYS A 184 6.92 27.25 10.06
N TYR A 185 7.99 26.82 9.38
CA TYR A 185 9.36 27.30 9.58
C TYR A 185 9.90 28.09 8.40
N ASP A 186 9.46 27.78 7.17
CA ASP A 186 9.89 28.43 5.94
C ASP A 186 8.74 29.22 5.28
N LYS A 187 8.80 30.55 5.42
CA LYS A 187 7.81 31.48 4.86
C LYS A 187 7.84 31.58 3.31
N SER A 188 8.82 30.96 2.65
CA SER A 188 8.86 30.91 1.18
C SER A 188 7.86 29.91 0.58
N ILE A 189 7.38 28.96 1.39
CA ILE A 189 6.35 27.99 1.02
C ILE A 189 4.98 28.69 1.08
N LYS A 190 4.49 29.14 -0.08
CA LYS A 190 3.27 29.96 -0.17
C LYS A 190 1.98 29.16 -0.34
N LYS A 191 2.07 27.91 -0.78
CA LYS A 191 0.88 27.10 -1.10
C LYS A 191 0.94 25.79 -0.33
N ILE A 192 0.02 25.67 0.61
CA ILE A 192 -0.19 24.48 1.42
C ILE A 192 -1.49 23.85 0.92
N TYR A 193 -1.40 22.62 0.45
CA TYR A 193 -2.58 21.85 0.04
C TYR A 193 -2.93 20.87 1.15
N ASN A 194 -4.23 20.65 1.38
CA ASN A 194 -4.67 19.63 2.31
C ASN A 194 -4.18 18.24 1.82
N PRO A 195 -3.31 17.54 2.59
CA PRO A 195 -2.82 16.21 2.22
C PRO A 195 -3.93 15.15 2.28
N ASP A 196 -4.94 15.32 3.13
CA ASP A 196 -6.00 14.37 3.42
C ASP A 196 -6.83 14.02 2.19
N ILE A 197 -7.04 14.99 1.28
CA ILE A 197 -7.76 14.77 0.02
C ILE A 197 -7.10 13.64 -0.79
N ASP A 198 -5.78 13.67 -0.93
CA ASP A 198 -5.09 12.63 -1.71
C ASP A 198 -5.10 11.28 -0.97
N ALA A 199 -5.08 11.26 0.36
CA ALA A 199 -5.17 9.99 1.08
C ALA A 199 -6.55 9.34 1.03
N VAL A 200 -7.63 10.13 1.08
CA VAL A 200 -8.98 9.60 0.88
C VAL A 200 -9.08 8.98 -0.51
N ILE A 201 -8.60 9.68 -1.56
CA ILE A 201 -8.55 9.13 -2.93
C ILE A 201 -7.73 7.84 -2.98
N ALA A 202 -6.56 7.80 -2.32
CA ALA A 202 -5.75 6.59 -2.26
C ALA A 202 -6.52 5.41 -1.62
N ALA A 203 -7.22 5.65 -0.51
CA ALA A 203 -8.00 4.62 0.17
C ALA A 203 -9.20 4.13 -0.66
N GLU A 204 -9.84 5.00 -1.44
CA GLU A 204 -10.89 4.61 -2.39
C GLU A 204 -10.35 3.63 -3.45
N PHE A 205 -9.18 3.94 -4.04
CA PHE A 205 -8.52 3.01 -4.97
C PHE A 205 -8.23 1.66 -4.32
N TYR A 206 -7.74 1.66 -3.06
CA TYR A 206 -7.44 0.43 -2.33
C TYR A 206 -8.69 -0.42 -2.07
N VAL A 207 -9.82 0.17 -1.73
CA VAL A 207 -11.10 -0.54 -1.55
C VAL A 207 -11.56 -1.15 -2.87
N LEU A 208 -11.61 -0.35 -3.94
CA LEU A 208 -12.10 -0.80 -5.25
C LEU A 208 -11.26 -1.96 -5.80
N GLN A 209 -9.94 -1.83 -5.85
CA GLN A 209 -9.07 -2.90 -6.39
C GLN A 209 -9.20 -4.19 -5.57
N ARG A 210 -9.32 -4.08 -4.24
CA ARG A 210 -9.38 -5.26 -3.37
C ARG A 210 -10.72 -5.99 -3.47
N GLY A 211 -11.81 -5.25 -3.63
CA GLY A 211 -13.12 -5.84 -3.89
C GLY A 211 -13.11 -6.68 -5.18
N VAL A 212 -12.51 -6.15 -6.25
CA VAL A 212 -12.39 -6.90 -7.51
C VAL A 212 -11.46 -8.11 -7.37
N LEU A 213 -10.32 -8.00 -6.65
CA LEU A 213 -9.45 -9.15 -6.38
C LEU A 213 -10.14 -10.25 -5.55
N TYR A 214 -11.01 -9.86 -4.62
CA TYR A 214 -11.85 -10.80 -3.88
C TYR A 214 -12.77 -11.58 -4.83
N ASP A 215 -13.49 -10.88 -5.71
CA ASP A 215 -14.40 -11.52 -6.69
C ASP A 215 -13.63 -12.46 -7.62
N ILE A 216 -12.47 -12.03 -8.14
CA ILE A 216 -11.59 -12.88 -8.96
C ILE A 216 -11.19 -14.15 -8.20
N GLY A 217 -10.77 -14.01 -6.94
CA GLY A 217 -10.38 -15.14 -6.09
C GLY A 217 -11.54 -16.12 -5.87
N CYS A 218 -12.75 -15.62 -5.61
CA CYS A 218 -13.94 -16.44 -5.44
C CYS A 218 -14.30 -17.19 -6.74
N ILE A 219 -14.28 -16.51 -7.89
CA ILE A 219 -14.55 -17.13 -9.20
C ILE A 219 -13.52 -18.22 -9.49
N ALA A 220 -12.22 -17.95 -9.26
CA ALA A 220 -11.14 -18.91 -9.47
C ALA A 220 -11.30 -20.14 -8.56
N LEU A 221 -11.64 -19.94 -7.28
CA LEU A 221 -11.86 -21.02 -6.32
C LEU A 221 -13.04 -21.91 -6.73
N VAL A 222 -14.19 -21.31 -7.05
CA VAL A 222 -15.39 -22.06 -7.48
C VAL A 222 -15.11 -22.84 -8.78
N THR A 223 -14.40 -22.22 -9.72
CA THR A 223 -14.00 -22.88 -10.97
C THR A 223 -13.10 -24.09 -10.70
N LEU A 224 -12.14 -23.97 -9.78
CA LEU A 224 -11.27 -25.08 -9.40
C LEU A 224 -12.04 -26.22 -8.72
N ILE A 225 -12.98 -25.91 -7.83
CA ILE A 225 -13.80 -26.92 -7.15
C ILE A 225 -14.66 -27.70 -8.15
N ASN A 226 -15.31 -26.99 -9.07
CA ASN A 226 -16.28 -27.60 -9.99
C ASN A 226 -15.62 -28.29 -11.18
N ASN A 227 -14.54 -27.70 -11.71
CA ASN A 227 -13.96 -28.09 -13.01
C ASN A 227 -12.52 -28.59 -12.88
N GLY A 228 -11.93 -28.57 -11.69
CA GLY A 228 -10.58 -29.05 -11.46
C GLY A 228 -10.47 -30.57 -11.53
N THR A 229 -9.35 -31.08 -12.06
CA THR A 229 -9.00 -32.50 -11.88
C THR A 229 -8.66 -32.77 -10.40
N GLU A 230 -8.68 -34.03 -9.98
CA GLU A 230 -8.32 -34.38 -8.59
C GLU A 230 -6.89 -33.91 -8.23
N LEU A 231 -5.94 -34.06 -9.16
CA LEU A 231 -4.58 -33.56 -8.97
C LEU A 231 -4.52 -32.02 -8.87
N GLU A 232 -5.27 -31.31 -9.72
CA GLU A 232 -5.34 -29.84 -9.64
C GLU A 232 -5.93 -29.38 -8.29
N LYS A 233 -6.97 -30.05 -7.80
CA LYS A 233 -7.58 -29.73 -6.50
C LYS A 233 -6.61 -30.01 -5.35
N GLU A 234 -5.95 -31.17 -5.37
CA GLU A 234 -4.96 -31.54 -4.34
C GLU A 234 -3.87 -30.48 -4.21
N LEU A 235 -3.35 -29.99 -5.34
CA LEU A 235 -2.23 -29.04 -5.36
C LEU A 235 -2.66 -27.58 -5.15
N LEU A 236 -3.79 -27.14 -5.73
CA LEU A 236 -4.15 -25.71 -5.82
C LEU A 236 -5.25 -25.28 -4.85
N LEU A 237 -6.10 -26.20 -4.36
CA LEU A 237 -7.24 -25.83 -3.52
C LEU A 237 -6.81 -25.11 -2.22
N PRO A 238 -5.77 -25.58 -1.48
CA PRO A 238 -5.30 -24.87 -0.29
C PRO A 238 -4.80 -23.46 -0.60
N ALA A 239 -4.11 -23.28 -1.74
CA ALA A 239 -3.62 -21.98 -2.15
C ALA A 239 -4.77 -21.02 -2.49
N GLN A 240 -5.77 -21.49 -3.26
CA GLN A 240 -6.91 -20.65 -3.64
C GLN A 240 -7.80 -20.28 -2.46
N GLN A 241 -8.04 -21.20 -1.53
CA GLN A 241 -8.74 -20.89 -0.28
C GLN A 241 -7.99 -19.83 0.53
N THR A 242 -6.67 -19.94 0.61
CA THR A 242 -5.82 -18.97 1.30
C THR A 242 -5.91 -17.58 0.64
N LEU A 243 -5.88 -17.49 -0.70
CA LEU A 243 -6.05 -16.21 -1.42
C LEU A 243 -7.42 -15.56 -1.15
N VAL A 244 -8.49 -16.34 -1.12
CA VAL A 244 -9.83 -15.81 -0.82
C VAL A 244 -9.89 -15.27 0.60
N ILE A 245 -9.37 -16.01 1.58
CA ILE A 245 -9.29 -15.54 2.98
C ILE A 245 -8.45 -14.28 3.08
N ALA A 246 -7.29 -14.25 2.42
CA ALA A 246 -6.42 -13.08 2.37
C ALA A 246 -7.19 -11.86 1.82
N ASN A 247 -7.92 -12.03 0.71
CA ASN A 247 -8.70 -10.96 0.11
C ASN A 247 -9.83 -10.46 1.01
N ILE A 248 -10.52 -11.33 1.75
CA ILE A 248 -11.53 -10.92 2.76
C ILE A 248 -10.88 -10.00 3.81
N ILE A 249 -9.74 -10.42 4.36
CA ILE A 249 -8.99 -9.61 5.33
C ILE A 249 -8.57 -8.28 4.71
N GLY A 250 -8.13 -8.29 3.46
CA GLY A 250 -7.77 -7.08 2.72
C GLY A 250 -8.93 -6.13 2.49
N VAL A 251 -10.13 -6.63 2.18
CA VAL A 251 -11.33 -5.79 2.03
C VAL A 251 -11.64 -5.09 3.36
N ILE A 252 -11.63 -5.84 4.47
CA ILE A 252 -11.87 -5.30 5.81
C ILE A 252 -10.81 -4.24 6.16
N ALA A 253 -9.53 -4.52 5.92
CA ALA A 253 -8.43 -3.60 6.16
C ALA A 253 -8.62 -2.28 5.38
N ASN A 254 -8.90 -2.37 4.07
CA ASN A 254 -9.00 -1.19 3.21
C ASN A 254 -10.24 -0.34 3.52
N ILE A 255 -11.37 -0.95 3.85
CA ILE A 255 -12.55 -0.22 4.32
C ILE A 255 -12.25 0.49 5.64
N THR A 256 -11.54 -0.18 6.56
CA THR A 256 -11.14 0.41 7.84
C THR A 256 -10.24 1.64 7.65
N VAL A 257 -9.26 1.58 6.72
CA VAL A 257 -8.42 2.74 6.35
C VAL A 257 -9.27 3.86 5.75
N LEU A 258 -10.18 3.56 4.83
CA LEU A 258 -11.03 4.58 4.20
C LEU A 258 -11.87 5.32 5.25
N ILE A 259 -12.53 4.59 6.16
CA ILE A 259 -13.30 5.19 7.26
C ILE A 259 -12.39 6.09 8.10
N ALA A 260 -11.19 5.62 8.45
CA ALA A 260 -10.26 6.40 9.24
C ALA A 260 -9.82 7.70 8.53
N PHE A 261 -9.45 7.63 7.25
CA PHE A 261 -9.03 8.80 6.48
C PHE A 261 -10.17 9.80 6.27
N ILE A 262 -11.40 9.35 6.06
CA ILE A 262 -12.57 10.25 6.02
C ILE A 262 -12.77 10.94 7.37
N LYS A 263 -12.64 10.20 8.48
CA LYS A 263 -12.75 10.79 9.82
C LYS A 263 -11.64 11.81 10.10
N ILE A 264 -10.41 11.55 9.63
CA ILE A 264 -9.29 12.49 9.75
C ILE A 264 -9.55 13.75 8.91
N TYR A 265 -9.92 13.58 7.64
CA TYR A 265 -10.30 14.67 6.73
C TYR A 265 -11.36 15.60 7.33
N ASN A 266 -12.38 15.03 7.98
CA ASN A 266 -13.47 15.78 8.59
C ASN A 266 -13.09 16.49 9.91
N ARG A 267 -11.92 16.23 10.50
CA ARG A 267 -11.52 16.81 11.80
C ARG A 267 -10.88 18.19 11.69
N ASN A 268 -9.94 18.40 10.77
CA ASN A 268 -9.29 19.69 10.56
C ASN A 268 -8.48 19.72 9.26
N GLU A 269 -8.87 20.55 8.29
CA GLU A 269 -8.20 20.66 6.98
C GLU A 269 -6.76 21.23 7.03
N ASN A 270 -6.33 21.76 8.18
CA ASN A 270 -5.03 22.41 8.36
C ASN A 270 -3.96 21.51 9.00
N GLU A 271 -4.23 20.22 9.17
CA GLU A 271 -3.32 19.26 9.80
C GLU A 271 -3.01 18.12 8.83
N PRO A 272 -1.80 17.53 8.87
CA PRO A 272 -1.49 16.35 8.08
C PRO A 272 -2.17 15.09 8.64
N ILE A 273 -2.59 14.18 7.75
CA ILE A 273 -3.08 12.81 8.00
C ILE A 273 -2.27 12.04 9.04
N PHE A 274 -0.96 12.36 9.14
CA PHE A 274 -0.03 11.77 10.09
C PHE A 274 0.79 12.83 10.86
N GLY A 275 0.25 14.00 11.21
CA GLY A 275 1.10 15.06 11.77
C GLY A 275 0.51 16.32 12.43
N ARG A 276 -0.42 16.21 13.40
CA ARG A 276 -0.36 17.13 14.56
C ARG A 276 0.98 17.08 15.29
#